data_AF-A0A380BIG7-F1
#
_entry.id   AF-A0A380BIG7-F1
#
_cell.length_a   1.000
_cell.length_b   1.000
_cell.length_c   1.000
_cell.angle_alpha   90.00
_cell.angle_beta   90.00
_cell.angle_gamma   90.00
#
_symmetry.space_group_name_H-M   'P 1'
#
loop_
_entity.id
_entity.type
_entity.pdbx_description
1 polymer ?
#
loop_
_entity_poly.entity_id
_entity_poly.type
_entity_poly.pdbx_seq_one_letter_code
_entity_poly.pdbx_strand_id
1 'polypeptide(L)'
;MGGYIALRAYQLIPNRIKGLILCDTHARADDNKGKQKRFDSIQAILQYGRRPFAIGFVENVFHKDTISNNPEAVELIKSSIRRNSISSICATQLALASRTDTRDTLGAIPVPTLLIRGANDAITPKELMEELEAAIPQASYIELENAGHLPNLEQPERFNSLLHEFLRNLQIR
;
A
#
# COMPACT_ATOMS: atom_id res chain seq x y z
N MET A 1 2.70 0.10 -1.93
CA MET A 1 3.73 -0.68 -2.70
C MET A 1 3.47 -2.18 -2.69
N GLY A 2 3.24 -2.80 -1.53
CA GLY A 2 3.04 -4.26 -1.44
C GLY A 2 1.94 -4.79 -2.37
N GLY A 3 0.83 -4.05 -2.54
CA GLY A 3 -0.21 -4.42 -3.50
C GLY A 3 0.24 -4.44 -4.96
N TYR A 4 1.10 -3.51 -5.39
CA TYR A 4 1.68 -3.55 -6.74
C TYR A 4 2.49 -4.83 -6.96
N ILE A 5 3.26 -5.25 -5.95
CA ILE A 5 4.04 -6.49 -5.97
C ILE A 5 3.08 -7.69 -6.01
N ALA A 6 2.03 -7.69 -5.19
CA ALA A 6 1.05 -8.78 -5.15
C ALA A 6 0.31 -8.96 -6.49
N LEU A 7 -0.15 -7.87 -7.11
CA LEU A 7 -0.80 -7.90 -8.42
C LEU A 7 0.17 -8.38 -9.51
N ARG A 8 1.42 -7.92 -9.49
CA ARG A 8 2.42 -8.39 -10.45
C ARG A 8 2.81 -9.86 -10.23
N ALA A 9 2.91 -10.29 -8.97
CA ALA A 9 3.13 -11.69 -8.62
C ALA A 9 1.97 -12.56 -9.12
N TYR A 10 0.73 -12.09 -9.00
CA TYR A 10 -0.43 -12.81 -9.54
C TYR A 10 -0.35 -12.99 -11.05
N GLN A 11 0.04 -11.96 -11.80
CA GLN A 11 0.23 -12.09 -13.25
C GLN A 11 1.32 -13.12 -13.64
N LEU A 12 2.35 -13.28 -12.81
CA LEU A 12 3.48 -14.16 -13.10
C LEU A 12 3.27 -15.60 -12.64
N ILE A 13 2.62 -15.81 -11.49
CA ILE A 13 2.48 -17.11 -10.85
C ILE A 13 1.05 -17.33 -10.28
N PRO A 14 -0.02 -17.16 -11.10
CA PRO A 14 -1.40 -17.15 -10.59
C PRO A 14 -1.77 -18.46 -9.88
N ASN A 15 -1.26 -19.59 -10.36
CA ASN A 15 -1.54 -20.92 -9.81
C ASN A 15 -0.99 -21.13 -8.38
N ARG A 16 -0.06 -20.27 -7.93
CA ARG A 16 0.55 -20.33 -6.59
C ARG A 16 -0.19 -19.48 -5.55
N ILE A 17 -1.13 -18.66 -5.97
CA ILE A 17 -1.83 -17.72 -5.10
C ILE A 17 -3.27 -18.19 -4.93
N LYS A 18 -3.70 -18.40 -3.69
CA LYS A 18 -5.04 -18.89 -3.34
C LYS A 18 -6.00 -17.81 -2.82
N GLY A 19 -5.46 -16.65 -2.50
CA GLY A 19 -6.20 -15.47 -2.10
C GLY A 19 -5.28 -14.25 -2.11
N LEU A 20 -5.86 -13.06 -2.22
CA LEU A 20 -5.13 -11.79 -2.20
C LEU A 20 -5.66 -10.91 -1.07
N ILE A 21 -4.76 -10.16 -0.44
CA ILE A 21 -5.11 -9.07 0.47
C ILE A 21 -4.41 -7.83 -0.07
N LEU A 22 -5.19 -6.83 -0.46
CA LEU A 22 -4.71 -5.58 -1.03
C LEU A 22 -5.09 -4.45 -0.06
N CYS A 23 -4.07 -3.88 0.58
CA CYS A 23 -4.22 -2.86 1.60
C CYS A 23 -3.67 -1.53 1.07
N ASP A 24 -4.48 -0.47 1.10
CA ASP A 24 -4.10 0.92 0.77
C ASP A 24 -3.22 1.00 -0.50
N THR A 25 -3.76 0.48 -1.60
CA THR A 25 -3.02 0.26 -2.85
C THR A 25 -3.94 0.40 -4.06
N HIS A 26 -3.37 0.37 -5.27
CA HIS A 26 -4.15 0.43 -6.51
C HIS A 26 -3.45 -0.30 -7.66
N ALA A 27 -4.11 -0.46 -8.81
CA ALA A 27 -3.56 -1.16 -9.98
C ALA A 27 -2.90 -0.23 -11.04
N ARG A 28 -3.21 1.07 -10.99
CA ARG A 28 -2.71 2.05 -11.97
C ARG A 28 -1.19 2.22 -11.94
N ALA A 29 -0.57 2.39 -13.11
CA ALA A 29 0.79 2.92 -13.24
C ALA A 29 0.85 4.41 -12.82
N ASP A 30 2.05 4.94 -12.57
CA ASP A 30 2.20 6.40 -12.35
C ASP A 30 1.97 7.12 -13.68
N ASP A 31 1.14 8.16 -13.64
CA ASP A 31 1.05 9.15 -14.72
C ASP A 31 2.30 10.07 -14.71
N ASN A 32 2.35 11.03 -15.64
CA ASN A 32 3.50 11.93 -15.73
C ASN A 32 3.71 12.74 -14.43
N LYS A 33 2.62 13.12 -13.74
CA LYS A 33 2.69 13.85 -12.48
C LYS A 33 3.23 12.98 -11.35
N GLY A 34 2.78 11.73 -11.26
CA GLY A 34 3.28 10.73 -10.33
C GLY A 34 4.77 10.48 -10.55
N LYS A 35 5.19 10.23 -11.80
CA LYS A 35 6.60 10.05 -12.18
C LYS A 35 7.45 11.25 -11.77
N GLN A 36 7.01 12.48 -12.07
CA GLN A 36 7.74 13.68 -11.67
C GLN A 36 7.94 13.74 -10.15
N LYS A 37 6.89 13.47 -9.34
CA LYS A 37 7.01 13.40 -7.87
C LYS A 37 8.04 12.37 -7.41
N ARG A 38 8.14 11.21 -8.09
CA ARG A 38 9.18 10.20 -7.78
C ARG A 38 10.58 10.75 -8.03
N PHE A 39 10.80 11.39 -9.18
CA PHE A 39 12.10 11.96 -9.52
C PHE A 39 12.48 13.14 -8.61
N ASP A 40 11.54 14.01 -8.27
CA ASP A 40 11.76 15.09 -7.30
C ASP A 40 12.15 14.53 -5.93
N SER A 41 11.48 13.45 -5.49
CA SER A 41 11.82 12.76 -4.25
C SER A 41 13.23 12.16 -4.31
N ILE A 42 13.61 11.53 -5.43
CA ILE A 42 14.98 11.01 -5.63
C ILE A 42 16.01 12.14 -5.51
N GLN A 43 15.80 13.26 -6.21
CA GLN A 43 16.71 14.41 -6.16
C GLN A 43 16.84 14.95 -4.73
N ALA A 44 15.72 15.14 -4.04
CA ALA A 44 15.72 15.62 -2.66
C ALA A 44 16.44 14.66 -1.70
N ILE A 45 16.26 13.34 -1.85
CA ILE A 45 16.95 12.35 -1.01
C ILE A 45 18.45 12.36 -1.28
N LEU A 46 18.89 12.49 -2.53
CA LEU A 46 20.31 12.56 -2.89
C LEU A 46 20.97 13.84 -2.36
N GLN A 47 20.25 14.96 -2.37
CA GLN A 47 20.78 16.26 -1.94
C GLN A 47 20.74 16.45 -0.42
N TYR A 48 19.64 16.08 0.23
CA TYR A 48 19.36 16.41 1.64
C TYR A 48 19.35 15.18 2.56
N GLY A 49 19.57 13.98 2.01
CA GLY A 49 19.54 12.72 2.74
C GLY A 49 18.12 12.26 3.10
N ARG A 50 18.04 11.14 3.84
CA ARG A 50 16.78 10.46 4.15
C ARG A 50 15.95 11.07 5.30
N ARG A 51 16.53 11.97 6.11
CA ARG A 51 15.83 12.51 7.31
C ARG A 51 14.65 13.41 6.93
N PRO A 52 14.79 14.40 6.02
CA PRO A 52 13.65 15.21 5.57
C PRO A 52 12.57 14.36 4.89
N PHE A 53 12.99 13.39 4.07
CA PHE A 53 12.09 12.42 3.45
C PHE A 53 11.27 11.65 4.49
N ALA A 54 11.91 11.15 5.56
CA ALA A 54 11.22 10.41 6.61
C ALA A 54 10.16 11.26 7.34
N ILE A 55 10.45 12.54 7.61
CA ILE A 55 9.51 13.45 8.27
C ILE A 55 8.27 13.64 7.39
N GLY A 56 8.46 14.05 6.13
CA GLY A 56 7.36 14.26 5.21
C GLY A 56 6.59 12.97 4.89
N PHE A 57 7.26 11.82 4.87
CA PHE A 57 6.58 10.54 4.66
C PHE A 57 5.64 10.20 5.83
N VAL A 58 6.12 10.33 7.07
CA VAL A 58 5.32 10.07 8.29
C VAL A 58 4.08 10.93 8.35
N GLU A 59 4.20 12.22 8.04
CA GLU A 59 3.07 13.16 8.04
C GLU A 59 1.97 12.78 7.03
N ASN A 60 2.33 12.06 5.97
CA ASN A 60 1.40 11.69 4.89
C ASN A 60 0.81 10.29 5.02
N VAL A 61 1.48 9.36 5.73
CA VAL A 61 1.01 7.97 5.83
C VAL A 61 0.05 7.70 6.99
N PHE A 62 0.08 8.52 8.04
CA PHE A 62 -0.74 8.30 9.22
C PHE A 62 -1.95 9.23 9.28
N HIS A 63 -3.02 8.78 9.93
CA HIS A 63 -4.05 9.67 10.43
C HIS A 63 -3.45 10.68 11.41
N LYS A 64 -3.98 11.91 11.44
CA LYS A 64 -3.45 13.00 12.27
C LYS A 64 -3.43 12.64 13.76
N ASP A 65 -4.45 11.93 14.24
CA ASP A 65 -4.52 11.53 15.64
C ASP A 65 -3.49 10.45 15.98
N THR A 66 -3.15 9.56 15.04
CA THR A 66 -2.12 8.54 15.24
C THR A 66 -0.76 9.17 15.51
N ILE A 67 -0.42 10.25 14.81
CA ILE A 67 0.87 10.94 14.97
C ILE A 67 1.09 11.38 16.42
N SER A 68 0.02 11.86 17.09
CA SER A 68 0.05 12.33 18.47
C SER A 68 -0.13 11.21 19.49
N ASN A 69 -0.99 10.22 19.19
CA ASN A 69 -1.46 9.25 20.17
C ASN A 69 -0.75 7.89 20.09
N ASN A 70 -0.02 7.61 19.00
CA ASN A 70 0.71 6.36 18.82
C ASN A 70 2.17 6.62 18.37
N PRO A 71 3.01 7.15 19.27
CA PRO A 71 4.40 7.46 18.95
C PRO A 71 5.24 6.22 18.60
N GLU A 72 4.83 5.03 19.06
CA GLU A 72 5.51 3.77 18.74
C GLU A 72 5.35 3.40 17.26
N ALA A 73 4.13 3.45 16.72
CA ALA A 73 3.89 3.23 15.29
C ALA A 73 4.66 4.24 14.42
N VAL A 74 4.69 5.51 14.84
CA VAL A 74 5.45 6.56 14.16
C VAL A 74 6.96 6.26 14.16
N GLU A 75 7.53 5.89 15.31
CA GLU A 75 8.94 5.55 15.39
C GLU A 75 9.29 4.26 14.66
N LEU A 76 8.38 3.29 14.59
CA LEU A 76 8.57 2.08 13.78
C LEU A 76 8.81 2.45 12.31
N ILE A 77 7.98 3.33 11.73
CA ILE A 77 8.13 3.79 10.35
C ILE A 77 9.41 4.60 10.16
N LYS A 78 9.69 5.58 11.04
CA LYS A 78 10.93 6.36 10.98
C LYS A 78 12.16 5.46 11.07
N SER A 79 12.15 4.48 11.98
CA SER A 79 13.24 3.51 12.17
C SER A 79 13.42 2.64 10.94
N SER A 80 12.33 2.18 10.31
CA SER A 80 12.39 1.45 9.05
C SER A 80 13.07 2.26 7.94
N ILE A 81 12.69 3.54 7.78
CA ILE A 81 13.33 4.44 6.79
C ILE A 81 14.81 4.66 7.13
N ARG A 82 15.16 4.84 8.41
CA ARG A 82 16.56 4.97 8.85
C ARG A 82 17.40 3.72 8.60
N ARG A 83 16.82 2.52 8.50
CA ARG A 83 17.57 1.29 8.20
C ARG A 83 17.82 1.08 6.71
N ASN A 84 17.07 1.75 5.84
CA ASN A 84 17.26 1.66 4.40
C ASN A 84 18.37 2.61 3.92
N SER A 85 19.22 2.15 3.01
CA SER A 85 20.22 2.99 2.35
C SER A 85 19.54 4.02 1.44
N ILE A 86 20.23 5.13 1.16
CA ILE A 86 19.77 6.11 0.17
C ILE A 86 19.54 5.44 -1.18
N SER A 87 20.48 4.58 -1.61
CA SER A 87 20.36 3.85 -2.87
C SER A 87 19.10 2.99 -2.94
N SER A 88 18.73 2.28 -1.87
CA SER A 88 17.51 1.45 -1.84
C SER A 88 16.23 2.28 -1.92
N ILE A 89 16.18 3.43 -1.23
CA ILE A 89 15.00 4.31 -1.28
C ILE A 89 14.86 4.91 -2.68
N CYS A 90 15.96 5.42 -3.27
CA CYS A 90 15.95 5.96 -4.62
C CYS A 90 15.59 4.90 -5.68
N ALA A 91 16.16 3.69 -5.57
CA ALA A 91 15.83 2.58 -6.46
C ALA A 91 14.34 2.19 -6.36
N THR A 92 13.77 2.23 -5.15
CA THR A 92 12.33 1.99 -4.95
C THR A 92 11.49 3.07 -5.64
N GLN A 93 11.83 4.36 -5.50
CA GLN A 93 11.12 5.43 -6.21
C GLN A 93 11.21 5.27 -7.74
N LEU A 94 12.37 4.87 -8.26
CA LEU A 94 12.56 4.59 -9.69
C LEU A 94 11.69 3.41 -10.14
N ALA A 95 11.69 2.31 -9.38
CA ALA A 95 10.86 1.13 -9.67
C ALA A 95 9.36 1.47 -9.66
N LEU A 96 8.92 2.33 -8.73
CA LEU A 96 7.55 2.82 -8.69
C LEU A 96 7.23 3.66 -9.94
N ALA A 97 8.13 4.57 -10.35
CA ALA A 97 7.95 5.39 -11.55
C ALA A 97 7.86 4.57 -12.85
N SER A 98 8.55 3.43 -12.90
CA SER A 98 8.61 2.55 -14.07
C SER A 98 7.59 1.39 -14.05
N ARG A 99 6.76 1.28 -13.01
CA ARG A 99 5.86 0.12 -12.88
C ARG A 99 4.81 0.07 -13.98
N THR A 100 4.42 -1.14 -14.35
CA THR A 100 3.35 -1.41 -15.32
C THR A 100 1.98 -1.23 -14.67
N ASP A 101 1.01 -0.83 -15.47
CA ASP A 101 -0.41 -0.83 -15.11
C ASP A 101 -0.93 -2.27 -15.08
N THR A 102 -1.69 -2.65 -14.05
CA THR A 102 -2.20 -4.02 -13.89
C THR A 102 -3.72 -4.12 -14.02
N ARG A 103 -4.41 -3.04 -14.39
CA ARG A 103 -5.89 -2.99 -14.47
C ARG A 103 -6.49 -4.02 -15.42
N ASP A 104 -5.87 -4.21 -16.58
CA ASP A 104 -6.37 -5.10 -17.64
C ASP A 104 -6.43 -6.57 -17.22
N THR A 105 -5.77 -6.94 -16.11
CA THR A 105 -5.74 -8.32 -15.60
C THR A 105 -6.62 -8.56 -14.38
N LEU A 106 -7.22 -7.52 -13.80
CA LEU A 106 -7.97 -7.63 -12.55
C LEU A 106 -9.20 -8.55 -12.68
N GLY A 107 -9.92 -8.46 -13.81
CA GLY A 107 -11.09 -9.30 -14.10
C GLY A 107 -10.76 -10.80 -14.23
N ALA A 108 -9.48 -11.14 -14.42
CA ALA A 108 -9.01 -12.52 -14.53
C ALA A 108 -8.51 -13.10 -13.20
N ILE A 109 -8.79 -12.45 -12.06
CA ILE A 109 -8.44 -12.91 -10.71
C ILE A 109 -9.63 -13.71 -10.12
N PRO A 110 -9.70 -15.04 -10.27
CA PRO A 110 -10.77 -15.87 -9.71
C PRO A 110 -10.62 -16.19 -8.23
N VAL A 111 -9.57 -15.73 -7.56
CA VAL A 111 -9.33 -16.05 -6.14
C VAL A 111 -10.01 -15.03 -5.22
N PRO A 112 -10.47 -15.45 -4.03
CA PRO A 112 -10.99 -14.51 -3.03
C PRO A 112 -9.98 -13.39 -2.76
N THR A 113 -10.48 -12.15 -2.73
CA THR A 113 -9.64 -10.98 -2.56
C THR A 113 -10.23 -10.06 -1.48
N LEU A 114 -9.45 -9.79 -0.44
CA LEU A 114 -9.81 -8.81 0.58
C LEU A 114 -9.15 -7.47 0.26
N LEU A 115 -9.96 -6.42 0.22
CA LEU A 115 -9.52 -5.04 0.04
C LEU A 115 -9.71 -4.29 1.37
N ILE A 116 -8.64 -3.69 1.89
CA ILE A 116 -8.69 -2.89 3.13
C ILE A 116 -8.12 -1.51 2.85
N ARG A 117 -8.82 -0.46 3.30
CA ARG A 117 -8.34 0.93 3.23
C ARG A 117 -8.57 1.63 4.56
N GLY A 118 -7.66 2.51 4.96
CA GLY A 118 -8.00 3.51 5.98
C GLY A 118 -8.85 4.63 5.38
N ALA A 119 -9.93 5.02 6.04
CA ALA A 119 -10.86 6.05 5.56
C ALA A 119 -10.15 7.38 5.22
N ASN A 120 -9.11 7.70 6.00
CA ASN A 120 -8.32 8.91 5.91
C ASN A 120 -7.00 8.72 5.15
N ASP A 121 -6.83 7.65 4.37
CA ASP A 121 -5.67 7.47 3.51
C ASP A 121 -5.57 8.61 2.48
N ALA A 122 -4.53 9.44 2.64
CA ALA A 122 -4.22 10.57 1.77
C ALA A 122 -3.39 10.19 0.52
N ILE A 123 -2.87 8.97 0.48
CA ILE A 123 -2.02 8.44 -0.60
C ILE A 123 -2.86 7.64 -1.60
N THR A 124 -3.79 6.83 -1.11
CA THR A 124 -4.73 6.05 -1.94
C THR A 124 -6.15 6.54 -1.71
N PRO A 125 -6.66 7.45 -2.56
CA PRO A 125 -8.06 7.85 -2.53
C PRO A 125 -9.00 6.66 -2.67
N LYS A 126 -10.20 6.78 -2.09
CA LYS A 126 -11.21 5.72 -2.04
C LYS A 126 -11.54 5.16 -3.42
N GLU A 127 -11.62 6.03 -4.42
CA GLU A 127 -12.00 5.68 -5.80
C GLU A 127 -11.03 4.66 -6.42
N LEU A 128 -9.76 4.65 -5.98
CA LEU A 128 -8.78 3.68 -6.47
C LEU A 128 -9.00 2.28 -5.88
N MET A 129 -9.55 2.19 -4.68
CA MET A 129 -9.93 0.92 -4.05
C MET A 129 -11.27 0.42 -4.60
N GLU A 130 -12.24 1.31 -4.82
CA GLU A 130 -13.51 0.99 -5.49
C GLU A 130 -13.26 0.49 -6.94
N GLU A 131 -12.24 0.99 -7.63
CA GLU A 131 -11.82 0.45 -8.94
C GLU A 131 -11.34 -1.00 -8.84
N LEU A 132 -10.58 -1.36 -7.79
CA LEU A 132 -10.17 -2.74 -7.55
C LEU A 132 -11.37 -3.63 -7.24
N GLU A 133 -12.28 -3.15 -6.38
CA GLU A 133 -13.49 -3.87 -6.00
C GLU A 133 -14.37 -4.17 -7.21
N ALA A 134 -14.64 -3.16 -8.04
CA ALA A 134 -15.46 -3.30 -9.24
C ALA A 134 -14.83 -4.23 -10.29
N ALA A 135 -13.49 -4.30 -10.35
CA ALA A 135 -12.79 -5.07 -11.36
C ALA A 135 -12.50 -6.52 -10.96
N ILE A 136 -12.42 -6.84 -9.67
CA ILE A 136 -12.06 -8.18 -9.18
C ILE A 136 -13.34 -8.95 -8.78
N PRO A 137 -13.68 -10.08 -9.44
CA PRO A 137 -14.98 -10.75 -9.27
C PRO A 137 -15.33 -11.21 -7.84
N GLN A 138 -14.32 -11.55 -7.03
CA GLN A 138 -14.49 -12.03 -5.65
C GLN A 138 -13.81 -11.10 -4.65
N ALA A 139 -13.87 -9.79 -4.92
CA ALA A 139 -13.41 -8.78 -3.97
C ALA A 139 -14.44 -8.56 -2.84
N SER A 140 -13.94 -8.27 -1.66
CA SER A 140 -14.70 -7.69 -0.55
C SER A 140 -13.96 -6.46 -0.06
N TYR A 141 -14.62 -5.31 -0.03
CA TYR A 141 -14.02 -4.05 0.37
C TYR A 141 -14.45 -3.61 1.78
N ILE A 142 -13.46 -3.26 2.60
CA ILE A 142 -13.66 -2.77 3.96
C ILE A 142 -12.85 -1.50 4.18
N GLU A 143 -13.52 -0.48 4.70
CA GLU A 143 -12.89 0.77 5.10
C GLU A 143 -12.79 0.87 6.63
N LEU A 144 -11.61 1.25 7.14
CA LEU A 144 -11.36 1.48 8.57
C LEU A 144 -11.43 2.97 8.87
N GLU A 145 -12.54 3.38 9.49
CA GLU A 145 -12.73 4.74 10.04
C GLU A 145 -11.61 5.12 11.00
N ASN A 146 -11.09 6.35 10.94
CA ASN A 146 -9.98 6.85 11.79
C ASN A 146 -8.65 6.12 11.55
N ALA A 147 -8.35 5.72 10.32
CA ALA A 147 -7.05 5.21 9.91
C ALA A 147 -6.60 5.88 8.60
N GLY A 148 -5.30 6.14 8.48
CA GLY A 148 -4.64 6.62 7.26
C GLY A 148 -4.17 5.48 6.38
N HIS A 149 -3.00 5.62 5.76
CA HIS A 149 -2.42 4.67 4.81
C HIS A 149 -1.87 3.39 5.47
N LEU A 150 -1.80 3.34 6.80
CA LEU A 150 -1.21 2.22 7.54
C LEU A 150 -2.22 1.65 8.56
N PRO A 151 -3.42 1.21 8.13
CA PRO A 151 -4.47 0.72 9.02
C PRO A 151 -4.01 -0.46 9.90
N ASN A 152 -3.05 -1.25 9.43
CA ASN A 152 -2.45 -2.34 10.19
C ASN A 152 -1.61 -1.89 11.40
N LEU A 153 -1.11 -0.65 11.40
CA LEU A 153 -0.41 -0.03 12.53
C LEU A 153 -1.31 0.90 13.35
N GLU A 154 -2.32 1.48 12.71
CA GLU A 154 -3.23 2.44 13.33
C GLU A 154 -4.36 1.76 14.08
N GLN A 155 -4.85 0.63 13.58
CA GLN A 155 -5.91 -0.18 14.20
C GLN A 155 -5.57 -1.68 14.12
N PRO A 156 -4.49 -2.13 14.79
CA PRO A 156 -3.98 -3.48 14.64
C PRO A 156 -5.03 -4.55 15.02
N GLU A 157 -5.84 -4.34 16.06
CA GLU A 157 -6.85 -5.32 16.50
C GLU A 157 -7.93 -5.53 15.43
N ARG A 158 -8.45 -4.43 14.86
CA ARG A 158 -9.48 -4.48 13.83
C ARG A 158 -8.91 -5.04 12.54
N PHE A 159 -7.73 -4.59 12.12
CA PHE A 159 -7.04 -5.09 10.94
C PHE A 159 -6.76 -6.59 11.04
N ASN A 160 -6.21 -7.05 12.17
CA ASN A 160 -5.90 -8.47 12.37
C ASN A 160 -7.17 -9.33 12.44
N SER A 161 -8.26 -8.82 13.01
CA SER A 161 -9.55 -9.53 13.02
C SER A 161 -10.05 -9.81 11.60
N LEU A 162 -10.01 -8.79 10.72
CA LEU A 162 -10.39 -8.93 9.31
C LEU A 162 -9.48 -9.91 8.57
N LEU A 163 -8.17 -9.82 8.81
CA LEU A 163 -7.19 -10.73 8.24
C LEU A 163 -7.48 -12.18 8.63
N HIS A 164 -7.69 -12.44 9.93
CA HIS A 164 -7.98 -13.78 10.44
C HIS A 164 -9.33 -14.33 9.95
N GLU A 165 -10.36 -13.50 9.83
CA GLU A 165 -11.64 -13.90 9.24
C GLU A 165 -11.47 -14.33 7.79
N PHE A 166 -10.82 -13.50 6.97
CA PHE A 166 -10.55 -13.84 5.57
C PHE A 166 -9.73 -15.12 5.43
N LEU A 167 -8.65 -15.26 6.20
CA LEU A 167 -7.80 -16.45 6.17
C LEU A 167 -8.53 -17.73 6.60
N ARG A 168 -9.46 -17.65 7.57
CA ARG A 168 -10.29 -18.81 7.97
C ARG A 168 -11.25 -19.24 6.87
N ASN A 169 -11.75 -18.29 6.09
CA ASN A 169 -12.67 -18.55 4.98
C ASN A 169 -11.97 -19.01 3.70
N LEU A 170 -10.64 -18.83 3.59
CA LEU A 170 -9.86 -19.41 2.51
C LEU A 170 -9.79 -20.93 2.65
N GLN A 171 -10.43 -21.65 1.75
CA GLN A 171 -10.29 -23.10 1.63
C GLN A 171 -8.91 -23.45 1.05
N ILE A 172 -7.88 -23.41 1.88
CA ILE A 172 -6.54 -23.88 1.52
C ILE A 172 -6.55 -25.40 1.74
N ARG A 173 -6.77 -26.16 0.66
CA ARG A 173 -6.51 -27.61 0.64
C ARG A 173 -5.02 -27.88 0.50
#